data_AF-A0A844GGH2-F1
#
_entry.id   AF-A0A844GGH2-F1
#
_cell.length_a   1.000
_cell.length_b   1.000
_cell.length_c   1.000
_cell.angle_alpha   90.00
_cell.angle_beta   90.00
_cell.angle_gamma   90.00
#
_symmetry.space_group_name_H-M   'P 1'
#
loop_
_entity.id
_entity.type
_entity.pdbx_description
1 polymer ?
#
loop_
_entity_poly.entity_id
_entity_poly.type
_entity_poly.pdbx_seq_one_letter_code
_entity_poly.pdbx_strand_id
1 'polypeptide(L)' 'MEDTIVSFDELKQLSGYKLARRVCEWLEANNIPHLKSASGRPIVSSVVFRQALGESFENPKQQLSTRSINIDALDMATTR' A
#
# COMPACT_ATOMS: atom_id res chain seq x y z
N MET A 1 16.95 -11.67 -11.91
CA MET A 1 15.79 -10.79 -11.66
C MET A 1 16.35 -9.40 -11.54
N GLU A 2 16.06 -8.52 -12.50
CA GLU A 2 16.49 -7.13 -12.44
C GLU A 2 15.58 -6.38 -11.48
N ASP A 3 16.16 -5.85 -10.39
CA ASP A 3 15.48 -4.92 -9.49
C ASP A 3 15.30 -3.58 -10.22
N THR A 4 14.27 -3.49 -11.05
CA THR A 4 13.92 -2.25 -11.74
C THR A 4 13.47 -1.22 -10.71
N ILE A 5 14.22 -0.12 -10.60
CA ILE A 5 13.93 1.02 -9.73
C ILE A 5 13.18 2.05 -10.55
N VAL A 6 12.11 2.63 -9.97
CA VAL A 6 11.41 3.76 -10.58
C VAL A 6 12.34 4.97 -10.59
N SER A 7 12.56 5.53 -11.77
CA SER A 7 13.43 6.69 -11.90
C SER A 7 12.83 7.91 -11.19
N PHE A 8 13.69 8.79 -10.69
CA PHE A 8 13.21 10.03 -10.08
C PHE A 8 12.46 10.91 -11.07
N ASP A 9 12.76 10.80 -12.38
CA ASP A 9 12.03 11.56 -13.40
C ASP A 9 10.56 11.11 -13.52
N GLU A 10 10.35 9.80 -13.56
CA GLU A 10 9.03 9.18 -13.57
C GLU A 10 8.23 9.52 -12.31
N LEU A 11 8.85 9.49 -11.13
CA LEU A 11 8.20 9.93 -9.88
C LEU A 11 7.80 11.41 -9.91
N LYS A 12 8.59 12.29 -10.54
CA LYS A 12 8.21 13.71 -10.70
C LYS A 12 7.00 13.85 -11.63
N GLN A 13 6.96 13.07 -12.71
CA GLN A 13 5.83 13.10 -13.65
C GLN A 13 4.53 12.62 -13.00
N LEU A 14 4.59 11.55 -12.20
CA LEU A 14 3.42 10.99 -11.53
C LEU A 14 2.94 11.82 -10.34
N SER A 15 3.87 12.32 -9.52
CA SER A 15 3.53 13.14 -8.35
C SER A 15 3.21 14.60 -8.70
N GLY A 16 3.66 15.08 -9.86
CA GLY A 16 3.57 16.49 -10.27
C GLY A 16 4.55 17.43 -9.54
N TYR A 17 5.38 16.91 -8.63
CA TYR A 17 6.32 17.71 -7.84
C TYR A 17 7.73 17.67 -8.41
N LYS A 18 8.42 18.82 -8.39
CA LYS A 18 9.81 18.95 -8.88
C LYS A 18 10.87 18.66 -7.81
N LEU A 19 10.51 18.82 -6.53
CA LEU A 19 11.43 18.72 -5.40
C LEU A 19 11.40 17.32 -4.79
N ALA A 20 12.58 16.73 -4.56
CA ALA A 20 12.70 15.39 -3.97
C ALA A 20 11.97 15.24 -2.64
N ARG A 21 12.04 16.26 -1.77
CA ARG A 21 11.30 16.28 -0.50
C ARG A 21 9.78 16.16 -0.70
N ARG A 22 9.22 16.91 -1.65
CA ARG A 22 7.77 16.87 -1.95
C ARG A 22 7.35 15.52 -2.53
N VAL A 23 8.23 14.92 -3.35
CA VAL A 23 8.02 13.56 -3.86
C VAL A 23 8.02 12.55 -2.70
N CYS A 24 8.95 12.65 -1.74
CA CYS A 24 8.94 11.80 -0.53
C CYS A 24 7.65 11.99 0.29
N GLU A 25 7.25 13.24 0.56
CA GLU A 25 6.00 13.53 1.28
C GLU A 25 4.78 12.95 0.56
N TRP A 26 4.76 13.01 -0.79
CA TRP A 26 3.72 12.39 -1.60
C TRP A 26 3.75 10.85 -1.51
N LEU A 27 4.93 10.22 -1.56
CA LEU A 27 5.06 8.77 -1.37
C LEU A 27 4.56 8.34 0.02
N GLU A 28 4.92 9.09 1.07
CA GLU A 28 4.46 8.86 2.45
C GLU A 28 2.93 9.01 2.57
N ALA A 29 2.36 10.06 1.97
CA ALA A 29 0.91 10.30 1.97
C ALA A 29 0.12 9.19 1.26
N ASN A 30 0.70 8.55 0.25
CA ASN A 30 0.11 7.42 -0.47
C ASN A 30 0.48 6.05 0.12
N ASN A 31 1.14 6.00 1.29
CA ASN A 31 1.62 4.77 1.92
C ASN A 31 2.53 3.91 1.03
N ILE A 32 3.33 4.55 0.16
CA ILE A 32 4.25 3.86 -0.75
C ILE A 32 5.60 3.68 -0.05
N PRO A 33 6.06 2.44 0.18
CA PRO A 33 7.36 2.17 0.76
C PRO A 33 8.49 2.68 -0.14
N HIS A 34 9.39 3.48 0.41
CA HIS A 34 10.52 4.04 -0.32
C HIS A 34 11.77 4.09 0.56
N LEU A 35 12.93 3.97 -0.08
CA LEU A 35 14.23 4.19 0.55
C LEU A 35 14.70 5.61 0.27
N LYS A 36 15.51 6.17 1.17
CA LYS A 36 16.11 7.49 0.98
C LYS A 36 17.60 7.30 0.69
N SER A 37 18.06 7.77 -0.47
CA SER A 37 19.48 7.82 -0.80
C SER A 37 20.20 8.83 0.11
N ALA A 38 21.53 8.72 0.23
CA ALA A 38 22.36 9.72 0.91
C ALA A 38 22.18 11.15 0.36
N SER A 39 21.74 11.29 -0.89
CA SER A 39 21.42 12.57 -1.53
C SER A 39 20.01 13.11 -1.20
N GLY A 40 19.22 12.40 -0.39
CA GLY A 40 17.84 12.75 -0.07
C GLY A 40 16.82 12.42 -1.18
N ARG A 41 17.25 11.72 -2.24
CA ARG A 41 16.37 11.26 -3.32
C ARG A 41 15.60 9.99 -2.90
N PRO A 42 14.28 9.92 -3.16
CA PRO A 42 13.53 8.69 -2.95
C PRO A 42 13.93 7.63 -3.98
N ILE A 43 14.12 6.40 -3.50
CA ILE A 43 14.38 5.19 -4.29
C ILE A 43 13.20 4.25 -4.03
N VAL A 44 12.49 3.89 -5.10
CA VAL A 44 11.31 3.02 -5.02
C VAL A 44 11.48 1.89 -6.02
N SER A 45 11.26 0.64 -5.59
CA SER A 45 11.20 -0.49 -6.51
C SER A 45 9.94 -0.38 -7.38
N SER A 46 10.07 -0.59 -8.69
CA SER A 46 8.93 -0.57 -9.61
C SER A 46 7.86 -1.59 -9.24
N VAL A 47 8.24 -2.74 -8.67
CA VAL A 47 7.29 -3.77 -8.22
C VAL A 47 6.44 -3.25 -7.07
N VAL A 48 7.08 -2.70 -6.03
CA VAL A 48 6.40 -2.15 -4.84
C VAL A 48 5.55 -0.94 -5.22
N PHE A 49 6.04 -0.10 -6.12
CA PHE A 49 5.33 1.07 -6.61
C PHE A 49 4.00 0.67 -7.29
N ARG A 50 4.03 -0.29 -8.23
CA ARG A 50 2.82 -0.77 -8.92
C ARG A 50 1.85 -1.47 -7.96
N GLN A 51 2.36 -2.26 -7.03
CA GLN A 51 1.53 -2.88 -5.98
C GLN A 51 0.79 -1.82 -5.16
N ALA A 52 1.47 -0.74 -4.75
CA ALA A 52 0.87 0.32 -3.96
C ALA A 52 -0.15 1.14 -4.75
N LEU A 53 0.01 1.26 -6.08
CA LEU A 53 -0.98 1.88 -6.98
C LEU A 53 -2.21 1.00 -7.25
N GLY A 54 -2.23 -0.24 -6.77
CA GLY A 54 -3.33 -1.17 -7.01
C GLY A 54 -3.29 -1.84 -8.38
N GLU A 55 -2.19 -1.72 -9.13
CA GLU A 55 -1.90 -2.62 -10.25
C GLU A 55 -1.67 -4.02 -9.69
N SER A 56 -2.78 -4.75 -9.59
CA SER A 56 -2.85 -6.09 -9.07
C SER A 56 -2.09 -7.00 -10.04
N PHE A 57 -0.83 -7.28 -9.74
CA PHE A 57 -0.26 -8.56 -10.16
C PHE A 57 -1.12 -9.62 -9.47
N GLU A 58 -1.93 -10.34 -10.23
CA GLU A 58 -2.81 -11.39 -9.73
C GLU A 58 -2.09 -12.23 -8.66
N ASN A 59 -2.52 -12.08 -7.40
CA ASN A 59 -2.20 -13.04 -6.37
C ASN A 59 -3.47 -13.29 -5.55
N PRO A 60 -4.15 -14.44 -5.77
CA PRO A 60 -5.42 -14.73 -5.11
C PRO A 60 -5.17 -15.15 -3.66
N LYS A 61 -5.31 -14.23 -2.71
CA LYS A 61 -5.45 -14.47 -1.25
C LYS A 61 -5.40 -13.12 -0.52
N GLN A 62 -6.34 -12.69 0.31
CA GLN A 62 -7.41 -13.37 1.03
C GLN A 62 -8.59 -12.42 1.18
N GLN A 63 -9.73 -12.90 0.72
CA GLN A 63 -11.04 -12.64 1.29
C GLN A 63 -10.95 -12.88 2.81
N LEU A 64 -10.66 -11.85 3.60
CA LEU A 64 -10.83 -11.92 5.05
C LEU A 64 -12.33 -11.79 5.33
N SER A 65 -12.97 -12.94 5.16
CA SER A 65 -14.26 -13.37 5.68
C SER A 65 -14.85 -12.41 6.70
N THR A 66 -15.85 -11.64 6.27
CA THR A 66 -16.86 -11.04 7.15
C THR A 66 -17.62 -12.18 7.84
N ARG A 67 -17.06 -12.72 8.91
CA ARG A 67 -17.83 -13.54 9.85
C ARG A 67 -18.57 -12.57 10.75
N SER A 68 -19.72 -12.11 10.28
CA SER A 68 -20.80 -11.65 11.14
C SER A 68 -21.18 -12.84 12.03
N ILE A 69 -20.78 -12.82 13.30
CA ILE A 69 -21.32 -13.73 14.29
C ILE A 69 -22.36 -12.91 15.05
N ASN A 70 -23.61 -12.95 14.59
CA ASN A 70 -24.73 -12.54 15.42
C ASN A 70 -24.88 -13.62 16.48
N ILE A 71 -24.52 -13.31 17.73
CA ILE A 71 -24.75 -14.18 18.88
C ILE A 71 -26.03 -13.69 19.58
N ASP A 72 -27.10 -13.59 18.81
CA ASP A 72 -28.46 -13.44 19.34
C ASP A 72 -29.15 -14.78 19.12
N ALA A 73 -29.04 -15.66 20.12
CA ALA A 73 -30.11 -16.59 20.50
C ALA A 73 -29.62 -17.53 21.61
N LEU A 74 -30.49 -17.68 22.61
CA LEU A 74 -30.70 -18.89 23.41
C LEU A 74 -30.01 -18.97 24.79
N ASP A 75 -30.50 -18.14 25.73
CA ASP A 75 -30.81 -18.65 27.08
C ASP A 75 -32.13 -18.03 27.57
N MET A 76 -33.24 -18.63 27.13
CA MET A 76 -34.54 -18.50 27.77
C MET A 76 -35.11 -19.91 27.91
N ALA A 77 -34.72 -20.60 28.99
CA ALA A 77 -35.55 -21.60 29.64
C ALA A 77 -34.88 -22.08 30.93
N THR A 78 -35.36 -21.61 32.09
CA THR A 78 -35.81 -22.51 33.16
C THR A 78 -36.63 -21.71 34.17
N THR A 79 -37.94 -21.83 34.01
CA THR A 79 -38.92 -21.66 35.08
C THR A 79 -38.90 -22.91 35.95
N ARG A 80 -38.50 -22.79 37.21
CA ARG A 80 -39.23 -23.31 38.38
C ARG A 80 -38.53 -22.96 39.68
#